data_AF-A0A7S3JP57-F1
#
_entry.id   AF-A0A7S3JP57-F1
#
_cell.length_a   1.000
_cell.length_b   1.000
_cell.length_c   1.000
_cell.angle_alpha   90.00
_cell.angle_beta   90.00
_cell.angle_gamma   90.00
#
_symmetry.space_group_name_H-M   'P 1'
#
loop_
_entity.id
_entity.type
_entity.pdbx_description
1 polymer ?
#
loop_
_entity_poly.entity_id
_entity_poly.type
_entity_poly.pdbx_seq_one_letter_code
_entity_poly.pdbx_strand_id
1 'polypeptide(L)'
;MICDPVLDFEKRRNEPARYNRFTMIKTIQAMKRIDEIKVARQQRFWKKRMEKSKDLQIRTLQKELEKHVDLIDDETVKSKILADLEEKRQKEVEKNNKNRKKVVPEVEEEQEMEVEVVKTKKKKKTKVKQD
;
A
#
# COMPACT_ATOMS: atom_id res chain seq x y z
N MET A 1 6.58 -14.65 -11.92
CA MET A 1 7.76 -13.96 -12.43
C MET A 1 7.59 -13.97 -13.93
N ILE A 2 7.24 -12.82 -14.52
CA ILE A 2 6.76 -12.77 -15.92
C ILE A 2 7.88 -12.26 -16.84
N CYS A 3 8.74 -11.35 -16.36
CA CYS A 3 9.91 -10.87 -17.06
C CYS A 3 11.17 -11.31 -16.28
N ASP A 4 11.80 -12.41 -16.69
CA ASP A 4 13.10 -12.89 -16.20
C ASP A 4 14.00 -13.24 -17.40
N PRO A 5 15.22 -12.70 -17.48
CA PRO A 5 16.21 -13.12 -18.48
C PRO A 5 16.49 -14.63 -18.53
N VAL A 6 16.23 -15.36 -17.44
CA VAL A 6 16.37 -16.83 -17.40
C VAL A 6 15.44 -17.53 -18.40
N LEU A 7 14.27 -16.95 -18.70
CA LEU A 7 13.31 -17.54 -19.62
C LEU A 7 13.73 -17.39 -21.10
N ASP A 8 14.65 -16.46 -21.41
CA ASP A 8 15.14 -16.24 -22.77
C ASP A 8 15.98 -17.42 -23.31
N PHE A 9 16.47 -18.29 -22.42
CA PHE A 9 17.25 -19.47 -22.80
C PHE A 9 16.39 -20.62 -23.36
N GLU A 10 15.07 -20.60 -23.12
CA GLU A 10 14.12 -21.63 -23.57
C GLU A 10 13.59 -21.39 -25.00
N LYS A 11 14.02 -20.31 -25.64
CA LYS A 11 13.55 -19.95 -26.99
C LYS A 11 13.91 -21.01 -28.03
N ARG A 12 12.97 -21.27 -28.94
CA ARG A 12 13.22 -22.09 -30.12
C ARG A 12 14.23 -21.40 -31.03
N ARG A 13 15.24 -22.15 -31.48
CA ARG A 13 16.16 -21.70 -32.54
C ARG A 13 15.75 -22.34 -33.86
N ASN A 14 15.57 -21.51 -34.88
CA ASN A 14 15.16 -21.95 -36.22
C ASN A 14 16.37 -22.16 -37.16
N GLU A 15 17.59 -21.93 -36.67
CA GLU A 15 18.82 -22.14 -37.41
C GLU A 15 19.64 -23.26 -36.75
N PRO A 16 20.04 -24.30 -37.50
CA PRO A 16 20.88 -25.37 -36.97
C PRO A 16 22.32 -24.88 -36.80
N ALA A 17 22.92 -25.19 -35.64
CA ALA A 17 24.34 -24.96 -35.41
C ALA A 17 25.15 -26.24 -35.71
N ARG A 18 26.35 -26.09 -36.30
CA ARG A 18 27.27 -27.24 -36.46
C ARG A 18 27.70 -27.76 -35.10
N TYR A 19 27.85 -29.09 -34.99
CA TYR A 19 28.29 -29.74 -33.76
C TYR A 19 29.69 -29.28 -33.37
N ASN A 20 29.84 -28.87 -32.11
CA ASN A 20 31.12 -28.61 -31.45
C ASN A 20 31.06 -29.15 -30.01
N ARG A 21 31.94 -30.10 -29.69
CA ARG A 21 31.98 -30.77 -28.38
C ARG A 21 32.15 -29.80 -27.22
N PHE A 22 33.00 -28.78 -27.35
CA PHE A 22 33.23 -27.80 -26.30
C PHE A 22 31.98 -26.96 -26.02
N THR A 23 31.25 -26.58 -27.07
CA THR A 23 29.98 -25.85 -26.95
C THR A 23 28.90 -26.70 -26.31
N MET A 24 28.80 -27.98 -26.68
CA MET A 24 27.85 -28.91 -26.08
C MET A 24 28.09 -29.10 -24.59
N ILE A 25 29.34 -29.33 -24.17
CA ILE A 25 29.68 -29.52 -22.75
C ILE A 25 29.35 -28.25 -21.94
N LYS A 26 29.76 -27.06 -22.45
CA LYS A 26 29.47 -25.78 -21.79
C LYS A 26 27.97 -25.51 -21.67
N THR A 27 27.19 -25.87 -22.69
CA THR A 27 25.72 -25.68 -22.67
C THR A 27 25.05 -26.59 -21.66
N ILE A 28 25.44 -27.88 -21.56
CA ILE A 28 24.92 -28.80 -20.54
C ILE A 28 25.21 -28.28 -19.11
N GLN A 29 26.44 -27.80 -18.87
CA GLN A 29 26.81 -27.21 -17.59
C GLN A 29 26.02 -25.93 -17.29
N ALA A 30 25.83 -25.06 -18.30
CA ALA A 30 25.05 -23.83 -18.16
C ALA A 30 23.57 -24.13 -17.87
N MET A 31 22.95 -25.11 -18.53
CA MET A 31 21.55 -25.50 -18.31
C MET A 31 21.27 -25.81 -16.85
N LYS A 32 22.10 -26.68 -16.23
CA LYS A 32 21.96 -27.01 -14.80
C LYS A 32 21.99 -25.76 -13.91
N ARG A 33 22.93 -24.84 -14.18
CA ARG A 33 23.07 -23.61 -13.41
C ARG A 33 21.88 -22.67 -13.60
N ILE A 34 21.36 -22.57 -14.81
CA ILE A 34 20.21 -21.73 -15.15
C ILE A 34 18.96 -22.25 -14.41
N ASP A 35 18.77 -23.56 -14.35
CA ASP A 35 17.63 -24.18 -13.64
C ASP A 35 17.66 -23.88 -12.14
N GLU A 36 18.83 -24.00 -11.49
CA GLU A 36 19.00 -23.63 -10.08
C GLU A 36 18.61 -22.16 -9.83
N ILE A 37 19.05 -21.26 -10.71
CA ILE A 37 18.75 -19.83 -10.63
C ILE A 37 17.25 -19.59 -10.84
N LYS A 38 16.62 -20.28 -11.81
CA LYS A 38 15.19 -20.21 -12.10
C LYS A 38 14.37 -20.56 -10.84
N VAL A 39 14.65 -21.71 -10.22
CA VAL A 39 13.94 -22.17 -9.02
C VAL A 39 14.12 -21.17 -7.87
N ALA A 40 15.35 -20.72 -7.62
CA ALA A 40 15.62 -19.77 -6.55
C ALA A 40 14.91 -18.41 -6.75
N ARG A 41 14.81 -17.93 -8.00
CA ARG A 41 14.10 -16.68 -8.31
C ARG A 41 12.58 -16.84 -8.22
N GLN A 42 12.03 -17.96 -8.70
CA GLN A 42 10.62 -18.28 -8.57
C GLN A 42 10.19 -18.39 -7.10
N GLN A 43 10.96 -19.08 -6.27
CA GLN A 43 10.70 -19.18 -4.83
C GLN A 43 10.73 -17.81 -4.15
N ARG A 44 11.71 -16.95 -4.48
CA ARG A 44 11.75 -15.57 -3.96
C ARG A 44 10.54 -14.76 -4.38
N PHE A 45 10.11 -14.88 -5.63
CA PHE A 45 8.91 -14.19 -6.12
C PHE A 45 7.64 -14.69 -5.41
N TRP A 46 7.54 -15.98 -5.15
CA TRP A 46 6.44 -16.56 -4.37
C TRP A 46 6.43 -16.04 -2.92
N LYS A 47 7.58 -16.09 -2.23
CA LYS A 47 7.72 -15.59 -0.85
C LYS A 47 7.29 -14.13 -0.72
N LYS A 48 7.82 -13.24 -1.57
CA LYS A 48 7.44 -11.82 -1.59
C LYS A 48 5.96 -11.59 -1.84
N ARG A 49 5.32 -12.47 -2.63
CA ARG A 49 3.87 -12.40 -2.88
C ARG A 49 3.09 -12.83 -1.64
N MET A 50 3.49 -13.93 -1.01
CA MET A 50 2.83 -14.45 0.18
C MET A 50 2.99 -13.52 1.38
N GLU A 51 4.13 -12.85 1.54
CA GLU A 51 4.36 -11.85 2.58
C GLU A 51 3.26 -10.77 2.58
N LYS A 52 2.90 -10.23 1.42
CA LYS A 52 1.81 -9.24 1.31
C LYS A 52 0.43 -9.82 1.70
N SER A 53 0.21 -11.10 1.45
CA SER A 53 -1.05 -11.76 1.79
C SER A 53 -1.20 -11.95 3.31
N LYS A 54 -0.10 -12.14 4.04
CA LYS A 54 -0.13 -12.32 5.50
C LYS A 54 -0.71 -11.11 6.20
N ASP A 55 -0.27 -9.90 5.83
CA ASP A 55 -0.79 -8.67 6.43
C ASP A 55 -2.29 -8.50 6.19
N LEU A 56 -2.76 -8.87 4.99
CA LEU A 56 -4.18 -8.85 4.67
C LEU A 56 -4.94 -9.88 5.53
N GLN A 57 -4.43 -11.10 5.66
CA GLN A 57 -5.02 -12.15 6.49
C GLN A 57 -5.13 -11.74 7.96
N ILE A 58 -4.11 -11.08 8.51
CA ILE A 58 -4.14 -10.59 9.89
C ILE A 58 -5.22 -9.51 10.04
N ARG A 59 -5.32 -8.57 9.09
CA ARG A 59 -6.35 -7.53 9.13
C ARG A 59 -7.77 -8.09 8.99
N THR A 60 -7.96 -9.08 8.12
CA THR A 60 -9.27 -9.73 7.96
C THR A 60 -9.63 -10.50 9.22
N LEU A 61 -8.70 -11.25 9.80
CA LEU A 61 -8.89 -11.97 11.07
C LEU A 61 -9.24 -11.00 12.21
N GLN A 62 -8.52 -9.89 12.34
CA GLN A 62 -8.84 -8.87 13.34
C GLN A 62 -10.27 -8.33 13.14
N LYS A 63 -10.63 -8.00 11.90
CA LYS A 63 -11.98 -7.53 11.57
C LYS A 63 -13.07 -8.58 11.83
N GLU A 64 -12.76 -9.86 11.64
CA GLU A 64 -13.67 -10.97 11.96
C GLU A 64 -13.85 -11.11 13.47
N LEU A 65 -12.76 -11.03 14.25
CA LEU A 65 -12.82 -11.04 15.71
C LEU A 65 -13.65 -9.89 16.27
N GLU A 66 -13.49 -8.69 15.73
CA GLU A 66 -14.27 -7.51 16.13
C GLU A 66 -15.77 -7.67 15.86
N LYS A 67 -16.15 -8.39 14.80
CA LYS A 67 -17.55 -8.61 14.43
C LYS A 67 -18.21 -9.75 15.20
N HIS A 68 -17.42 -10.77 15.56
CA HIS A 68 -17.92 -12.04 16.09
C HIS A 68 -17.40 -12.32 17.50
N VAL A 69 -17.35 -11.28 18.34
CA VAL A 69 -16.90 -11.38 19.74
C VAL A 69 -17.76 -12.35 20.56
N ASP A 70 -19.03 -12.49 20.21
CA ASP A 70 -19.98 -13.32 20.96
C ASP A 70 -19.76 -14.84 20.78
N LEU A 71 -19.06 -15.25 19.73
CA LEU A 71 -18.75 -16.66 19.47
C LEU A 71 -17.55 -17.17 20.28
N ILE A 72 -16.91 -16.31 21.08
CA ILE A 72 -15.73 -16.64 21.88
C ILE A 72 -16.19 -17.00 23.30
N ASP A 73 -15.99 -18.26 23.68
CA ASP A 73 -16.37 -18.78 25.00
C ASP A 73 -15.39 -18.34 26.12
N ASP A 74 -14.12 -18.12 25.78
CA ASP A 74 -13.10 -17.72 26.74
C ASP A 74 -13.23 -16.24 27.16
N GLU A 75 -13.68 -16.02 28.39
CA GLU A 75 -13.92 -14.68 28.95
C GLU A 75 -12.65 -13.80 28.99
N THR A 76 -11.48 -14.41 29.21
CA THR A 76 -10.19 -13.70 29.25
C THR A 76 -9.74 -13.20 27.89
N VAL A 77 -10.14 -13.87 26.81
CA VAL A 77 -9.83 -13.46 25.43
C VAL A 77 -10.85 -12.43 24.98
N LYS A 78 -12.13 -12.65 25.32
CA LYS A 78 -13.24 -11.73 25.03
C LYS A 78 -13.02 -10.34 25.62
N SER A 79 -12.65 -10.26 26.90
CA SER A 79 -12.35 -8.99 27.58
C SER A 79 -11.20 -8.22 26.94
N LYS A 80 -10.15 -8.90 26.46
CA LYS A 80 -9.04 -8.26 25.75
C LYS A 80 -9.49 -7.66 24.42
N ILE A 81 -10.28 -8.40 23.64
CA ILE A 81 -10.78 -7.92 22.35
C ILE A 81 -11.69 -6.70 22.53
N LEU A 82 -12.56 -6.72 23.55
CA LEU A 82 -13.42 -5.58 23.88
C LEU A 82 -12.62 -4.34 24.29
N ALA A 83 -11.59 -4.50 25.12
CA ALA A 83 -10.70 -3.41 25.51
C ALA A 83 -9.96 -2.81 24.30
N ASP A 84 -9.45 -3.66 23.40
CA ASP A 84 -8.80 -3.22 22.16
C ASP A 84 -9.78 -2.46 21.23
N LEU A 85 -11.05 -2.88 21.20
CA LEU A 85 -12.11 -2.23 20.43
C LEU A 85 -12.43 -0.83 21.00
N GLU A 86 -12.53 -0.70 22.32
CA GLU A 86 -12.76 0.57 22.99
C GLU A 86 -11.60 1.54 22.78
N GLU A 87 -10.36 1.05 22.90
CA GLU A 87 -9.16 1.86 22.67
C GLU A 87 -9.11 2.37 21.21
N LYS A 88 -9.43 1.51 20.23
CA LYS A 88 -9.57 1.91 18.82
C LYS A 88 -10.63 2.99 18.65
N ARG A 89 -11.80 2.85 19.27
CA ARG A 89 -12.89 3.83 19.21
C ARG A 89 -12.48 5.19 19.78
N GLN A 90 -11.77 5.19 20.92
CA GLN A 90 -11.24 6.42 21.53
C GLN A 90 -10.22 7.10 20.62
N LYS A 91 -9.30 6.34 20.03
CA LYS A 91 -8.30 6.86 19.06
C LYS A 91 -8.96 7.46 17.81
N GLU A 92 -10.04 6.87 17.31
CA GLU A 92 -10.80 7.43 16.18
C GLU A 92 -11.51 8.75 16.53
N VAL A 93 -12.14 8.82 17.70
CA VAL A 93 -12.76 10.06 18.21
C VAL A 93 -11.72 11.16 18.38
N GLU A 94 -10.54 10.83 18.91
CA GLU A 94 -9.45 11.79 19.08
C GLU A 94 -8.90 12.29 17.74
N LYS A 95 -8.72 11.41 16.75
CA LYS A 95 -8.34 11.78 15.38
C LYS A 95 -9.38 12.67 14.72
N ASN A 96 -10.66 12.33 14.84
CA ASN A 96 -11.75 13.14 14.29
C ASN A 96 -11.83 14.53 14.94
N ASN A 97 -11.61 14.62 16.25
CA ASN A 97 -11.54 15.90 16.96
C ASN A 97 -10.34 16.75 16.54
N LYS A 98 -9.16 16.14 16.32
CA LYS A 98 -7.97 16.84 15.79
C LYS A 98 -8.18 17.34 14.36
N ASN A 99 -8.81 16.53 13.50
CA ASN A 99 -9.14 16.95 12.14
C ASN A 99 -10.16 18.09 12.13
N ARG A 100 -11.21 18.02 12.94
CA ARG A 100 -12.16 19.12 13.12
C ARG A 100 -11.48 20.42 13.59
N LYS A 101 -10.60 20.33 14.60
CA LYS A 101 -9.82 21.49 15.09
C LYS A 101 -8.79 22.04 14.09
N LYS A 102 -8.44 21.32 13.02
CA LYS A 102 -7.58 21.84 11.94
C LYS A 102 -8.39 22.53 10.85
N VAL A 103 -9.55 21.98 10.51
CA VAL A 103 -10.44 22.56 9.49
C VAL A 103 -11.11 23.85 9.98
N VAL A 104 -11.43 23.95 11.28
CA VAL A 104 -12.05 25.16 11.86
C VAL A 104 -11.16 26.41 11.75
N PRO A 105 -9.87 26.41 12.14
CA PRO A 105 -9.02 27.60 11.99
C PRO A 105 -8.69 27.92 10.52
N GLU A 106 -8.60 26.92 9.63
CA GLU A 106 -8.35 27.16 8.19
C GLU A 106 -9.56 27.84 7.51
N VAL A 107 -10.79 27.46 7.88
CA VAL A 107 -12.01 28.12 7.38
C VAL A 107 -12.21 29.49 8.04
N GLU A 108 -11.83 29.68 9.30
CA GLU A 108 -11.87 30.99 9.96
C GLU A 108 -10.85 31.97 9.34
N GLU A 109 -9.62 31.53 9.06
CA GLU A 109 -8.60 32.34 8.36
C GLU A 109 -9.04 32.69 6.92
N GLU A 110 -9.64 31.76 6.17
CA GLU A 110 -10.18 32.04 4.83
C GLU A 110 -11.36 33.02 4.86
N GLN A 111 -12.26 32.90 5.83
CA GLN A 111 -13.38 33.84 6.00
C GLN A 111 -12.91 35.24 6.42
N GLU A 112 -11.89 35.35 7.28
CA GLU A 112 -11.30 36.64 7.66
C GLU A 112 -10.61 37.33 6.47
N MET A 113 -9.86 36.57 5.65
CA MET A 113 -9.23 37.08 4.42
C MET A 113 -10.27 37.53 3.38
N GLU A 114 -11.37 36.79 3.19
CA GLU A 114 -12.45 37.21 2.28
C GLU A 114 -13.16 38.49 2.75
N VAL A 115 -13.41 38.62 4.06
CA VAL A 115 -14.02 39.83 4.63
C VAL A 115 -13.12 41.06 4.50
N GLU A 116 -11.79 40.92 4.59
CA GLU A 116 -10.85 42.02 4.34
C GLU A 116 -10.79 42.46 2.87
N VAL A 117 -10.79 41.50 1.93
CA VAL A 117 -10.80 41.80 0.48
C VAL A 117 -12.09 42.52 0.06
N VAL A 118 -13.24 42.22 0.69
CA VAL A 118 -14.51 42.92 0.43
C VAL A 118 -14.49 44.35 0.99
N LYS A 119 -13.88 44.58 2.17
CA LYS A 119 -13.73 45.92 2.76
C LYS A 119 -12.85 46.85 1.92
N THR A 120 -11.77 46.34 1.33
CA THR A 120 -10.87 47.12 0.46
C THR A 120 -11.50 47.47 -0.89
N LYS A 121 -12.31 46.58 -1.47
CA LYS A 121 -13.08 46.86 -2.71
C LYS A 121 -14.17 47.92 -2.53
N LYS A 122 -14.84 47.99 -1.36
CA LYS A 122 -15.81 49.06 -1.04
C LYS A 122 -15.14 50.45 -0.92
N LYS A 123 -13.95 50.54 -0.33
CA LYS A 123 -13.17 51.81 -0.23
C LYS A 123 -12.68 52.33 -1.58
N LYS A 124 -12.43 51.46 -2.57
CA LYS A 124 -12.05 51.87 -3.94
C LYS A 124 -13.24 52.41 -4.74
N LYS A 125 -14.46 51.87 -4.54
CA LYS A 125 -15.66 52.34 -5.26
C LYS A 125 -16.15 53.73 -4.83
N THR A 126 -15.91 54.16 -3.59
CA THR A 126 -16.25 55.51 -3.13
C THR A 126 -15.28 56.58 -3.61
N LYS A 127 -14.02 56.21 -3.91
CA LYS A 127 -12.99 57.14 -4.44
C LYS A 127 -13.10 57.45 -5.94
N VAL A 128 -13.86 56.66 -6.71
CA VAL A 128 -14.00 56.83 -8.19
C VAL A 128 -15.23 57.68 -8.56
N LYS A 129 -16.02 58.15 -7.59
CA LYS A 129 -17.23 58.96 -7.83
C LYS A 129 -17.06 60.46 -7.56
N GLN A 130 -15.84 60.93 -7.34
CA GLN A 130 -15.50 62.33 -7.15
C GLN A 130 -14.40 62.67 -8.15
N ASP A 131 -14.77 62.84 -9.41
CA ASP A 131 -14.15 63.66 -10.47
C ASP A 131 -15.04 63.59 -11.71
#